data_AF-A0A377WDC4-F1
#
_entry.id   AF-A0A377WDC4-F1
#
_cell.length_a   1.000
_cell.length_b   1.000
_cell.length_c   1.000
_cell.angle_alpha   90.00
_cell.angle_beta   90.00
_cell.angle_gamma   90.00
#
_symmetry.space_group_name_H-M   'P 1'
#
loop_
_entity.id
_entity.type
_entity.pdbx_description
1 polymer ?
#
loop_
_entity_poly.entity_id
_entity_poly.type
_entity_poly.pdbx_seq_one_letter_code
_entity_poly.pdbx_strand_id
1 'polypeptide(L)'
;MGSHSDALTHTANGQIIICARKEEKILPSPVIKQALEAKIQKLEADQGRKLKKTEKDSLKDEVLHSLLPRAFSRFSQTMMWIDTVNGLIMVDCASAKKAEDTLALLRKPSARCRWCRLTLENPIELTLTEWVRSGTVAQASSCWTKPS
;
A
#
# COMPACT_ATOMS: atom_id res chain seq x y z
N MET A 1 -21.34 -2.14 9.52
CA MET A 1 -20.94 -2.62 8.17
C MET A 1 -20.98 -4.13 8.20
N GLY A 2 -22.11 -4.73 7.79
CA GLY A 2 -22.32 -6.18 7.79
C GLY A 2 -21.68 -6.85 6.58
N SER A 3 -21.45 -8.16 6.67
CA SER A 3 -20.80 -9.03 5.70
C SER A 3 -21.49 -9.19 4.33
N HIS A 4 -22.44 -8.32 3.96
CA HIS A 4 -23.35 -8.50 2.81
C HIS A 4 -23.56 -7.25 1.94
N SER A 5 -22.67 -6.26 1.98
CA SER A 5 -22.75 -5.11 1.07
C SER A 5 -21.83 -5.29 -0.13
N ASP A 6 -22.40 -5.57 -1.31
CA ASP A 6 -21.71 -5.56 -2.62
C ASP A 6 -21.39 -4.13 -3.12
N ALA A 7 -21.83 -3.10 -2.39
CA ALA A 7 -21.50 -1.72 -2.73
C ALA A 7 -20.01 -1.44 -2.45
N LEU A 8 -19.22 -1.32 -3.52
CA LEU A 8 -17.80 -0.95 -3.47
C LEU A 8 -17.59 0.50 -2.96
N THR A 9 -18.63 1.32 -3.02
CA THR A 9 -18.63 2.71 -2.56
C THR A 9 -19.91 2.99 -1.78
N HIS A 10 -19.77 3.68 -0.65
CA HIS A 10 -20.91 4.22 0.08
C HIS A 10 -20.90 5.75 -0.09
N THR A 11 -21.93 6.28 -0.74
CA THR A 11 -22.09 7.71 -0.96
C THR A 11 -23.25 8.24 -0.15
N ALA A 12 -23.01 9.25 0.69
CA ALA A 12 -24.04 9.98 1.42
C ALA A 12 -23.63 11.46 1.51
N ASN A 13 -24.53 12.39 1.21
CA ASN A 13 -24.33 13.83 1.39
C ASN A 13 -23.03 14.41 0.75
N GLY A 14 -22.63 13.94 -0.43
CA GLY A 14 -21.37 14.38 -1.06
C GLY A 14 -20.11 13.84 -0.39
N GLN A 15 -20.25 12.84 0.48
CA GLN A 15 -19.17 12.10 1.10
C GLN A 15 -19.16 10.69 0.54
N ILE A 16 -18.01 10.25 0.06
CA ILE A 16 -17.81 8.93 -0.54
C ILE A 16 -16.81 8.17 0.31
N ILE A 17 -17.19 6.99 0.79
CA ILE A 17 -16.29 6.08 1.50
C ILE A 17 -15.96 4.91 0.57
N ILE A 18 -14.67 4.61 0.44
CA ILE A 18 -14.13 3.52 -0.39
C ILE A 18 -13.22 2.65 0.48
N CYS A 19 -13.35 1.34 0.36
CA CYS A 19 -12.45 0.38 1.00
C CYS A 19 -11.53 -0.26 -0.03
N ALA A 20 -10.23 0.04 0.04
CA ALA A 20 -9.22 -0.65 -0.75
C ALA A 20 -8.73 -1.91 -0.03
N ARG A 21 -8.94 -3.09 -0.62
CA ARG A 21 -8.39 -4.36 -0.12
C ARG A 21 -7.18 -4.75 -0.96
N LYS A 22 -6.04 -4.96 -0.30
CA LYS A 22 -4.80 -5.47 -0.90
C LYS A 22 -4.58 -6.90 -0.42
N GLU A 23 -4.39 -7.81 -1.38
CA GLU A 23 -3.94 -9.18 -1.14
C GLU A 23 -2.45 -9.28 -1.45
N GLU A 24 -1.68 -9.85 -0.52
CA GLU A 24 -0.25 -10.09 -0.68
C GLU A 24 0.05 -11.55 -0.40
N LYS A 25 0.70 -12.24 -1.35
CA LYS A 25 1.13 -13.63 -1.15
C LYS A 25 2.37 -13.64 -0.25
N ILE A 26 2.23 -14.23 0.93
CA ILE A 26 3.34 -14.39 1.87
C ILE A 26 4.20 -15.56 1.39
N LEU A 27 5.39 -15.24 0.87
CA LEU A 27 6.40 -16.21 0.55
C LEU A 27 7.72 -15.84 1.23
N PRO A 28 8.03 -16.42 2.41
CA PRO A 28 9.24 -16.08 3.14
C PRO A 28 10.49 -16.42 2.33
N SER A 29 11.45 -15.50 2.29
CA SER A 29 12.74 -15.70 1.59
C SER A 29 13.47 -17.00 1.95
N PRO A 30 13.46 -17.51 3.21
CA PRO A 30 14.08 -18.78 3.55
C PRO A 30 13.48 -19.98 2.81
N VAL A 31 12.15 -19.99 2.62
CA VAL A 31 11.44 -21.09 1.94
C VAL A 31 11.84 -21.16 0.47
N ILE A 32 11.98 -20.00 -0.18
CA ILE A 32 12.44 -19.91 -1.59
C ILE A 32 13.86 -20.45 -1.71
N LYS A 33 14.76 -20.04 -0.81
CA LYS A 33 16.16 -20.47 -0.82
C LYS A 33 16.30 -21.97 -0.61
N GLN A 34 15.62 -22.53 0.38
CA GLN A 34 15.66 -23.96 0.68
C GLN A 34 15.14 -24.80 -0.50
N ALA A 35 14.01 -24.39 -1.11
CA ALA A 35 13.46 -25.08 -2.27
C ALA A 35 14.37 -24.99 -3.51
N LEU A 36 15.01 -23.83 -3.71
CA LEU A 36 15.98 -23.63 -4.78
C LEU A 36 17.24 -24.49 -4.58
N GLU A 37 17.81 -24.50 -3.39
CA GLU A 37 18.99 -25.32 -3.05
C GLU A 37 18.70 -26.80 -3.20
N ALA A 38 17.53 -27.28 -2.76
CA ALA A 38 17.13 -28.68 -2.93
C ALA A 38 17.04 -29.08 -4.42
N LYS A 39 16.49 -28.20 -5.28
CA LYS A 39 16.46 -28.43 -6.73
C LYS A 39 17.86 -28.41 -7.35
N ILE A 40 18.71 -27.48 -6.94
CA ILE A 40 20.10 -27.37 -7.41
C ILE A 40 20.87 -28.65 -7.05
N GLN A 41 20.82 -29.08 -5.79
CA GLN A 41 21.52 -30.30 -5.34
C GLN A 41 21.06 -31.54 -6.10
N LYS A 42 19.76 -31.67 -6.37
CA LYS A 42 19.21 -32.78 -7.15
C LYS A 42 19.78 -32.78 -8.58
N LEU A 43 19.77 -31.63 -9.26
CA LEU A 43 20.27 -31.53 -10.63
C LEU A 43 21.79 -31.66 -10.74
N GLU A 44 22.54 -31.18 -9.75
CA GLU A 44 24.00 -31.35 -9.69
C GLU A 44 24.37 -32.81 -9.43
N ALA A 45 23.59 -33.53 -8.62
CA ALA A 45 23.76 -34.97 -8.42
C ALA A 45 23.43 -35.78 -9.69
N ASP A 46 22.36 -35.42 -10.40
CA ASP A 46 21.94 -36.11 -11.63
C ASP A 46 22.90 -35.85 -12.81
N GLN A 47 23.45 -34.64 -12.95
CA GLN A 47 24.30 -34.26 -14.08
C GLN A 47 25.81 -34.33 -13.79
N GLY A 48 26.21 -34.51 -12.52
CA GLY A 48 27.61 -34.56 -12.11
C GLY A 48 28.41 -33.27 -12.36
N ARG A 49 27.73 -32.13 -12.59
CA ARG A 49 28.35 -30.82 -12.86
C ARG A 49 27.68 -29.72 -12.05
N LYS A 50 28.41 -28.63 -11.81
CA LYS A 50 27.85 -27.41 -11.22
C LYS A 50 26.99 -26.65 -12.23
N LEU A 51 25.87 -26.11 -11.75
CA LEU A 51 24.94 -25.32 -12.58
C LEU A 51 25.47 -23.89 -12.82
N LYS A 52 25.25 -23.39 -14.04
CA LYS A 52 25.57 -21.99 -14.41
C LYS A 52 24.57 -21.02 -13.78
N LYS A 53 24.94 -19.74 -13.68
CA LYS A 53 24.08 -18.69 -13.09
C LYS A 53 22.73 -18.57 -13.80
N THR A 54 22.71 -18.64 -15.13
CA THR A 54 21.49 -18.61 -15.94
C THR A 54 20.54 -19.76 -15.63
N GLU A 55 21.07 -20.98 -15.44
CA GLU A 55 20.25 -22.14 -15.07
C GLU A 55 19.66 -21.98 -13.67
N LYS A 56 20.43 -21.42 -12.73
CA LYS A 56 19.95 -21.13 -11.37
C LYS A 56 18.84 -20.08 -11.35
N ASP A 57 18.93 -19.07 -12.21
CA ASP A 57 17.88 -18.05 -12.34
C ASP A 57 16.58 -18.66 -12.89
N SER A 58 16.67 -19.52 -13.93
CA SER A 58 15.50 -20.27 -14.43
C SER A 58 14.88 -21.17 -13.35
N LEU A 59 15.71 -21.87 -12.56
CA LEU A 59 15.23 -22.71 -11.46
C LEU A 59 14.54 -21.90 -10.37
N LYS A 60 14.98 -20.67 -10.12
CA LYS A 60 14.35 -19.77 -9.15
C LYS A 60 12.96 -19.37 -9.61
N ASP A 61 12.79 -19.07 -10.90
CA ASP A 61 11.48 -18.73 -11.46
C ASP A 61 10.52 -19.94 -11.43
N GLU A 62 11.01 -21.14 -11.73
CA GLU A 62 10.24 -22.38 -11.57
C GLU A 62 9.82 -22.61 -10.12
N VAL A 63 10.74 -22.44 -9.17
CA VAL A 63 10.44 -22.57 -7.73
C VAL A 63 9.38 -21.55 -7.34
N LEU A 64 9.50 -20.31 -7.78
CA LEU A 64 8.52 -19.27 -7.50
C LEU A 64 7.14 -19.62 -8.09
N HIS A 65 7.08 -20.06 -9.35
CA HIS A 65 5.84 -20.50 -10.00
C HIS A 65 5.19 -21.69 -9.26
N SER A 66 5.99 -22.62 -8.74
CA SER A 66 5.50 -23.77 -7.96
C SER A 66 5.01 -23.41 -6.55
N LEU A 67 5.61 -22.39 -5.93
CA LEU A 67 5.31 -21.99 -4.55
C LEU A 67 4.21 -20.92 -4.45
N LEU A 68 4.08 -20.05 -5.45
CA LEU A 68 3.02 -19.03 -5.52
C LEU A 68 1.60 -19.55 -5.27
N PRO A 69 1.12 -20.64 -5.92
CA PRO A 69 -0.23 -21.13 -5.70
C PRO A 69 -0.43 -21.71 -4.28
N ARG A 70 0.65 -22.13 -3.62
CA ARG A 70 0.64 -22.67 -2.25
C ARG A 70 0.86 -21.58 -1.19
N ALA A 71 1.23 -20.37 -1.59
CA ALA A 71 1.54 -19.29 -0.68
C ALA A 71 0.27 -18.75 -0.01
N PHE A 72 0.35 -18.54 1.30
CA PHE A 72 -0.76 -17.97 2.06
C PHE A 72 -0.98 -16.51 1.69
N SER A 73 -2.24 -16.11 1.59
CA SER A 73 -2.63 -14.73 1.33
C SER A 73 -2.75 -13.94 2.62
N ARG A 74 -2.08 -12.79 2.68
CA ARG A 74 -2.34 -11.75 3.67
C ARG A 74 -3.27 -10.71 3.05
N PHE A 75 -4.37 -10.44 3.73
CA PHE A 75 -5.26 -9.35 3.36
C PHE A 75 -4.98 -8.13 4.23
N SER A 76 -4.96 -6.97 3.61
CA SER A 76 -4.98 -5.69 4.31
C SER A 76 -6.07 -4.82 3.72
N GLN A 77 -6.77 -4.09 4.57
CA GLN A 77 -7.79 -3.14 4.17
C GLN A 77 -7.32 -1.73 4.52
N THR A 78 -7.70 -0.78 3.69
CA THR A 78 -7.42 0.65 3.88
C THR A 78 -8.67 1.40 3.52
N MET A 79 -9.23 2.12 4.49
CA MET A 79 -10.40 2.94 4.27
C MET A 79 -9.96 4.29 3.72
N MET A 80 -10.74 4.83 2.81
CA MET A 80 -10.56 6.16 2.28
C MET A 80 -11.89 6.88 2.28
N TRP A 81 -11.85 8.14 2.66
CA TRP A 81 -12.98 9.05 2.65
C TRP A 81 -12.68 10.20 1.67
N ILE A 82 -13.58 10.42 0.73
CA ILE A 82 -13.54 11.50 -0.25
C ILE A 82 -14.67 12.45 0.10
N ASP A 83 -14.30 13.70 0.38
CA ASP A 83 -15.22 14.80 0.56
C ASP A 83 -15.30 15.58 -0.76
N THR A 84 -16.43 15.49 -1.48
CA THR A 84 -16.60 16.21 -2.75
C THR A 84 -16.98 17.67 -2.55
N VAL A 85 -17.43 18.06 -1.34
CA VAL A 85 -17.83 19.43 -1.01
C VAL A 85 -16.57 20.29 -0.80
N ASN A 86 -15.65 19.80 0.03
CA ASN A 86 -14.38 20.48 0.28
C ASN A 86 -13.27 20.05 -0.71
N GLY A 87 -13.51 19.02 -1.52
CA GLY A 87 -12.55 18.43 -2.47
C GLY A 87 -11.30 17.91 -1.76
N LEU A 88 -11.49 17.21 -0.65
CA LEU A 88 -10.44 16.61 0.18
C LEU A 88 -10.53 15.08 0.11
N ILE A 89 -9.39 14.42 0.26
CA ILE A 89 -9.31 12.97 0.40
C ILE A 89 -8.53 12.63 1.65
N MET A 90 -9.15 11.85 2.52
CA MET A 90 -8.57 11.32 3.75
C MET A 90 -8.35 9.83 3.57
N VAL A 91 -7.14 9.35 3.85
CA VAL A 91 -6.80 7.91 3.80
C VAL A 91 -6.47 7.44 5.20
N ASP A 92 -7.16 6.40 5.68
CA ASP A 92 -6.91 5.78 6.98
C ASP A 92 -5.66 4.89 6.93
N CYS A 93 -4.50 5.52 7.01
CA CYS A 93 -3.23 4.83 7.08
C CYS A 93 -2.15 5.63 7.82
N ALA A 94 -1.30 4.91 8.56
CA ALA A 94 -0.17 5.50 9.28
C ALA A 94 1.06 5.80 8.39
N SER A 95 1.12 5.26 7.17
CA SER A 95 2.29 5.39 6.28
C SER A 95 1.94 6.17 5.03
N ALA A 96 2.75 7.21 4.74
CA ALA A 96 2.63 8.03 3.55
C ALA A 96 2.74 7.23 2.25
N LYS A 97 3.53 6.15 2.24
CA LYS A 97 3.66 5.23 1.10
C LYS A 97 2.37 4.44 0.85
N LYS A 98 1.74 3.95 1.93
CA LYS A 98 0.45 3.24 1.85
C LYS A 98 -0.66 4.16 1.35
N ALA A 99 -0.64 5.44 1.74
CA ALA A 99 -1.55 6.45 1.20
C ALA A 99 -1.35 6.63 -0.31
N GLU A 100 -0.10 6.81 -0.76
CA GLU A 100 0.22 6.94 -2.19
C GLU A 100 -0.17 5.71 -3.00
N ASP A 101 0.12 4.50 -2.52
CA ASP A 101 -0.27 3.26 -3.18
C ASP A 101 -1.80 3.19 -3.36
N THR A 102 -2.56 3.59 -2.34
CA THR A 102 -4.02 3.63 -2.37
C THR A 102 -4.53 4.69 -3.34
N LEU A 103 -3.94 5.89 -3.33
CA LEU A 103 -4.26 6.97 -4.28
C LEU A 103 -3.87 6.62 -5.72
N ALA A 104 -2.77 5.91 -5.93
CA ALA A 104 -2.34 5.43 -7.24
C ALA A 104 -3.31 4.38 -7.80
N LEU A 105 -3.87 3.53 -6.94
CA LEU A 105 -4.93 2.58 -7.32
C LEU A 105 -6.18 3.31 -7.84
N LEU A 106 -6.50 4.47 -7.28
CA LEU A 106 -7.64 5.31 -7.71
C LEU A 106 -7.34 6.17 -8.94
N ARG A 107 -6.08 6.53 -9.18
CA ARG A 107 -5.71 7.26 -10.41
C ARG A 107 -5.89 6.42 -11.67
N LYS A 108 -5.71 5.10 -11.60
CA LYS A 108 -5.89 4.19 -12.74
C LYS A 108 -7.28 4.29 -13.41
N PRO A 109 -8.40 4.36 -12.66
CA PRO A 109 -9.72 4.56 -13.26
C PRO A 109 -10.06 6.01 -13.62
N SER A 110 -9.40 7.02 -13.05
CA SER A 110 -9.74 8.44 -13.27
C SER A 110 -8.57 9.24 -13.83
N ALA A 111 -8.43 9.29 -15.16
CA ALA A 111 -7.38 10.03 -15.86
C ALA A 111 -7.38 11.57 -15.60
N ARG A 112 -8.41 12.12 -14.93
CA ARG A 112 -8.59 13.57 -14.73
C ARG A 112 -8.14 14.09 -13.36
N CYS A 113 -7.78 13.23 -12.41
CA CYS A 113 -7.58 13.67 -11.03
C CYS A 113 -6.12 13.94 -10.64
N ARG A 114 -5.76 15.23 -10.57
CA ARG A 114 -4.51 15.73 -9.99
C ARG A 114 -4.67 15.89 -8.48
N TRP A 115 -4.43 14.81 -7.73
CA TRP A 115 -4.36 14.87 -6.27
C TRP A 115 -2.99 15.40 -5.83
N CYS A 116 -2.96 16.52 -5.09
CA CYS A 116 -1.76 17.04 -4.42
C CYS A 116 -1.83 16.71 -2.92
N ARG A 117 -0.68 16.43 -2.30
CA ARG A 117 -0.60 16.25 -0.85
C ARG A 117 -0.98 17.58 -0.18
N LEU A 118 -1.69 17.50 0.95
CA LEU A 118 -1.96 18.67 1.78
C LEU A 118 -0.61 19.20 2.30
N THR A 119 -0.29 20.42 1.91
CA THR A 119 0.86 21.17 2.40
C THR A 119 0.36 22.18 3.42
N LEU A 120 0.90 22.13 4.63
CA LEU A 120 0.65 23.16 5.64
C LEU A 120 1.41 24.42 5.24
N GLU A 121 0.76 25.57 5.36
CA GLU A 121 1.35 26.88 5.01
C GLU A 121 2.51 27.24 5.95
N ASN A 122 2.40 26.84 7.22
CA ASN A 122 3.48 26.93 8.19
C ASN A 122 4.05 25.53 8.47
N PRO A 123 5.37 25.39 8.64
CA PRO A 123 5.96 24.12 9.03
C PRO A 123 5.38 23.71 10.39
N ILE A 124 4.84 22.48 10.42
CA ILE A 124 4.11 21.95 11.59
C ILE A 124 4.94 21.99 12.88
N GLU A 125 6.26 21.91 12.76
CA GLU A 125 7.21 21.97 13.87
C GLU A 125 7.12 23.31 14.61
N LEU A 126 7.03 24.43 13.89
CA LEU A 126 6.92 25.76 14.50
C LEU A 126 5.56 25.95 15.16
N THR A 127 4.48 25.47 14.53
CA THR A 127 3.13 25.58 15.07
C THR A 127 2.95 24.74 16.34
N LEU A 128 3.44 23.50 16.33
CA LEU A 128 3.40 22.62 17.52
C LEU A 128 4.29 23.16 18.65
N THR A 129 5.46 23.70 18.32
CA THR A 129 6.35 24.33 19.31
C THR A 129 5.68 25.55 19.94
N GLU A 130 4.99 26.37 19.16
CA GLU A 130 4.26 27.53 19.67
C GLU A 130 3.09 27.12 20.58
N TRP A 131 2.39 26.02 20.27
CA TRP A 131 1.30 25.52 21.13
C TRP A 131 1.81 25.02 22.47
N VAL A 132 2.95 24.34 22.49
CA VAL A 132 3.60 23.91 23.74
C VAL A 132 4.10 25.13 24.52
N ARG A 133 4.68 26.12 23.84
CA ARG A 133 5.22 27.33 24.46
C ARG A 133 4.15 28.25 25.05
N SER A 134 3.03 28.41 24.36
CA SER A 134 1.93 29.30 24.74
C SER A 134 0.88 28.64 25.64
N GLY A 135 0.97 27.33 25.87
CA GLY A 135 0.00 26.55 26.64
C GLY A 135 -1.41 26.54 26.03
N THR A 136 -1.56 27.05 24.79
CA THR A 136 -2.85 27.24 24.12
C THR A 136 -2.78 26.61 22.74
N VAL A 137 -3.71 25.70 22.45
CA VAL A 137 -3.85 25.11 21.12
C VAL A 137 -4.64 26.07 20.23
N ALA A 138 -4.15 26.35 19.03
CA ALA A 138 -4.89 27.19 18.09
C ALA A 138 -6.26 26.56 17.75
N GLN A 139 -7.32 27.36 17.68
CA GLN A 139 -8.62 26.91 17.20
C GLN A 139 -8.47 26.34 15.77
N ALA A 140 -9.00 25.15 15.56
CA ALA A 140 -8.72 24.23 14.45
C ALA A 140 -9.09 24.71 13.02
N SER A 141 -9.38 25.99 12.82
CA SER A 141 -10.12 26.48 11.66
C SER A 141 -9.29 27.01 10.48
N SER A 142 -7.95 27.11 10.54
CA SER A 142 -7.20 27.82 9.48
C SER A 142 -5.98 27.12 8.86
N CYS A 143 -5.62 25.91 9.27
CA CYS A 143 -4.33 25.33 8.84
C CYS A 143 -4.34 24.62 7.47
N TRP A 144 -5.50 24.49 6.81
CA TRP A 144 -5.63 23.70 5.58
C TRP A 144 -5.92 24.60 4.38
N THR A 145 -4.89 24.95 3.61
CA THR A 145 -5.05 25.61 2.31
C THR A 145 -4.66 24.66 1.18
N LYS A 146 -5.46 24.65 0.09
CA LYS A 146 -5.12 23.89 -1.12
C LYS A 146 -4.06 24.67 -1.90
N PRO A 147 -2.99 24.03 -2.40
CA PRO A 147 -2.07 24.69 -3.32
C PRO A 147 -2.81 25.03 -4.62
N SER A 148 -2.72 26.30 -5.00
CA SER A 148 -3.21 26.92 -6.24
C SER A 148 -2.54 26.38 -7.50
#